data_AF-A0A2G9XNC6-F1
#
_entry.id   AF-A0A2G9XNC6-F1
#
_cell.length_a   1.000
_cell.length_b   1.000
_cell.length_c   1.000
_cell.angle_alpha   90.00
_cell.angle_beta   90.00
_cell.angle_gamma   90.00
#
_symmetry.space_group_name_H-M   'P 1'
#
loop_
_entity.id
_entity.type
_entity.pdbx_description
1 polymer ?
#
loop_
_entity_poly.entity_id
_entity_poly.type
_entity_poly.pdbx_seq_one_letter_code
_entity_poly.pdbx_strand_id
1 'polypeptide(L)'
;MTDIIDHKLISRKRNGIFLPHFQGQRLADFPQALADILDKENVHYYNGVYRVADSASYVMPATEDTLLKVHSQEMINMVKRMGRGLFEGASYSAGVTVQAALEIYRGNIDNAFVFTGFGDHHAGRNYCGGMCYFNGAAVAIATLREKGMTRFAIVDTDSHHADGTRDIFGQDREVLHICFCFQDYSDGNNNVDVAIPCGIEDEALLQKVREEFVPRVNTFRPELIFWEFGYDATRGEYGDKGLTRDCHLEITRIIKSTADALCHGRLIAILCGGSSRYLATYIIPKIITQMAELD
;
A
#
# COMPACT_ATOMS: atom_id res chain seq x y z
N MET A 1 4.59 -0.12 -50.55
CA MET A 1 3.96 0.35 -49.30
C MET A 1 3.98 -0.81 -48.34
N THR A 2 5.07 -0.93 -47.59
CA THR A 2 5.24 -1.91 -46.52
C THR A 2 4.83 -1.22 -45.24
N ASP A 3 3.72 -1.65 -44.66
CA ASP A 3 3.26 -1.21 -43.36
C ASP A 3 4.28 -1.66 -42.30
N ILE A 4 5.08 -0.70 -41.82
CA ILE A 4 5.87 -0.86 -40.61
C ILE A 4 4.87 -0.81 -39.47
N ILE A 5 4.47 -2.00 -39.00
CA ILE A 5 3.82 -2.16 -37.71
C ILE A 5 4.87 -1.73 -36.68
N ASP A 6 4.75 -0.49 -36.23
CA ASP A 6 5.46 0.05 -35.08
C ASP A 6 4.93 -0.71 -33.85
N HIS A 7 5.48 -1.90 -33.61
CA HIS A 7 5.43 -2.54 -32.31
C HIS A 7 6.17 -1.61 -31.36
N LYS A 8 5.47 -0.61 -30.81
CA LYS A 8 5.86 -0.05 -29.52
C LYS A 8 5.96 -1.25 -28.59
N LEU A 9 7.19 -1.68 -28.33
CA LEU A 9 7.53 -2.44 -27.14
C LEU A 9 6.87 -1.67 -26.00
N ILE A 10 5.75 -2.19 -25.50
CA ILE A 10 5.16 -1.67 -24.26
C ILE A 10 6.25 -1.97 -23.24
N SER A 11 7.02 -0.95 -22.88
CA SER A 11 8.06 -1.09 -21.87
C SER A 11 7.38 -1.57 -20.61
N ARG A 12 7.87 -2.68 -20.04
CA ARG A 12 7.40 -3.19 -18.75
C ARG A 12 7.36 -2.05 -17.73
N LYS A 13 6.38 -2.08 -16.83
CA LYS A 13 6.29 -1.11 -15.74
C LYS A 13 7.56 -1.13 -14.89
N ARG A 14 8.08 0.05 -14.58
CA ARG A 14 9.17 0.25 -13.62
C ARG A 14 8.60 0.12 -12.23
N ASN A 15 8.94 -0.95 -11.52
CA ASN A 15 8.45 -1.21 -10.18
C ASN A 15 9.51 -0.79 -9.14
N GLY A 16 9.09 -0.06 -8.13
CA GLY A 16 9.91 0.22 -6.94
C GLY A 16 9.61 -0.77 -5.81
N ILE A 17 10.65 -1.36 -5.24
CA ILE A 17 10.54 -2.19 -4.04
C ILE A 17 11.20 -1.41 -2.90
N PHE A 18 10.43 -1.05 -1.88
CA PHE A 18 10.93 -0.26 -0.78
C PHE A 18 10.90 -1.05 0.53
N LEU A 19 12.08 -1.31 1.09
CA LEU A 19 12.24 -2.06 2.34
C LEU A 19 12.70 -1.10 3.47
N PRO A 20 11.95 -0.96 4.57
CA PRO A 20 12.26 0.01 5.60
C PRO A 20 13.41 -0.47 6.49
N HIS A 21 13.89 0.42 7.35
CA HIS A 21 14.99 0.13 8.28
C HIS A 21 14.71 -1.02 9.25
N PHE A 22 13.49 -1.09 9.77
CA PHE A 22 13.12 -2.07 10.79
C PHE A 22 12.48 -3.29 10.16
N GLN A 23 13.10 -4.44 10.39
CA GLN A 23 12.56 -5.74 10.02
C GLN A 23 12.17 -6.50 11.29
N GLY A 24 10.86 -6.56 11.55
CA GLY A 24 10.31 -7.50 12.53
C GLY A 24 10.42 -8.96 12.03
N GLN A 25 10.04 -9.93 12.87
CA GLN A 25 10.10 -11.36 12.52
C GLN A 25 9.34 -11.69 11.22
N ARG A 26 8.24 -11.00 10.95
CA ARG A 26 7.45 -11.11 9.71
C ARG A 26 8.30 -10.96 8.44
N LEU A 27 9.28 -10.07 8.47
CA LEU A 27 10.08 -9.66 7.30
C LEU A 27 11.50 -10.24 7.30
N ALA A 28 11.80 -11.18 8.20
CA ALA A 28 13.16 -11.69 8.38
C ALA A 28 13.73 -12.45 7.17
N ASP A 29 12.88 -12.89 6.23
CA ASP A 29 13.29 -13.57 5.00
C ASP A 29 13.45 -12.61 3.80
N PHE A 30 13.27 -11.29 4.02
CA PHE A 30 13.45 -10.26 3.00
C PHE A 30 14.76 -9.49 3.23
N PRO A 31 15.53 -9.20 2.18
CA PRO A 31 15.16 -9.27 0.77
C PRO A 31 15.44 -10.61 0.08
N GLN A 32 15.90 -11.65 0.78
CA GLN A 32 16.31 -12.93 0.16
C GLN A 32 15.17 -13.61 -0.62
N ALA A 33 13.93 -13.51 -0.14
CA ALA A 33 12.74 -14.01 -0.85
C ALA A 33 12.45 -13.30 -2.19
N LEU A 34 13.16 -12.21 -2.48
CA LEU A 34 13.05 -11.43 -3.72
C LEU A 34 14.25 -11.62 -4.65
N ALA A 35 15.19 -12.53 -4.35
CA ALA A 35 16.44 -12.67 -5.10
C ALA A 35 16.24 -12.77 -6.62
N ASP A 36 15.23 -13.52 -7.08
CA ASP A 36 14.93 -13.69 -8.52
C ASP A 36 14.30 -12.45 -9.19
N ILE A 37 13.95 -11.42 -8.42
CA ILE A 37 13.25 -10.21 -8.84
C ILE A 37 14.17 -8.99 -8.82
N LEU A 38 15.09 -8.90 -7.84
CA LEU A 38 15.88 -7.69 -7.59
C LEU A 38 16.83 -7.31 -8.74
N ASP A 39 17.30 -8.28 -9.52
CA ASP A 39 18.24 -8.05 -10.63
C ASP A 39 17.54 -7.71 -11.97
N LYS A 40 16.21 -7.57 -11.98
CA LYS A 40 15.47 -7.22 -13.21
C LYS A 40 15.66 -5.74 -13.54
N GLU A 41 15.91 -5.44 -14.81
CA GLU A 41 16.22 -4.08 -15.28
C GLU A 41 15.12 -3.04 -14.97
N ASN A 42 13.86 -3.47 -14.92
CA ASN A 42 12.71 -2.62 -14.61
C ASN A 42 12.32 -2.64 -13.11
N VAL A 43 13.15 -3.21 -12.24
CA VAL A 43 12.93 -3.24 -10.79
C VAL A 43 13.96 -2.33 -10.11
N HIS A 44 13.46 -1.43 -9.27
CA HIS A 44 14.25 -0.46 -8.52
C HIS A 44 14.14 -0.75 -7.04
N TYR A 45 15.25 -1.15 -6.41
CA TYR A 45 15.28 -1.48 -4.99
C TYR A 45 15.72 -0.29 -4.14
N TYR A 46 14.91 0.07 -3.15
CA TYR A 46 15.17 1.11 -2.17
C TYR A 46 15.33 0.48 -0.80
N ASN A 47 16.49 0.69 -0.18
CA ASN A 47 16.93 -0.04 0.99
C ASN A 47 17.06 0.87 2.22
N GLY A 48 16.29 0.59 3.27
CA GLY A 48 16.44 1.21 4.59
C GLY A 48 17.24 0.37 5.60
N VAL A 49 17.43 -0.93 5.34
CA VAL A 49 18.06 -1.88 6.29
C VAL A 49 19.54 -1.60 6.46
N TYR A 50 20.24 -1.41 5.34
CA TYR A 50 21.65 -1.07 5.33
C TYR A 50 21.78 0.41 5.01
N ARG A 51 22.17 1.22 6.00
CA ARG A 51 22.51 2.63 5.78
C ARG A 51 23.78 2.72 4.93
N VAL A 52 23.60 2.74 3.62
CA VAL A 52 24.65 3.05 2.66
C VAL A 52 24.66 4.57 2.52
N ALA A 53 25.72 5.21 3.00
CA ALA A 53 25.90 6.64 2.85
C ALA A 53 25.86 7.02 1.35
N ASP A 54 25.08 8.06 1.01
CA ASP A 54 24.97 8.66 -0.33
C ASP A 54 24.35 7.81 -1.45
N SER A 55 23.53 6.80 -1.15
CA SER A 55 22.70 6.18 -2.19
C SER A 55 21.37 6.93 -2.36
N ALA A 56 21.04 7.34 -3.59
CA ALA A 56 19.71 7.88 -3.93
C ALA A 56 18.57 6.88 -3.63
N SER A 57 18.92 5.61 -3.41
CA SER A 57 18.03 4.50 -3.09
C SER A 57 17.84 4.27 -1.58
N TYR A 58 18.41 5.08 -0.69
CA TYR A 58 18.19 4.92 0.75
C TYR A 58 16.78 5.38 1.15
N VAL A 59 16.12 4.61 2.01
CA VAL A 59 14.78 4.94 2.53
C VAL A 59 14.89 5.95 3.67
N MET A 60 14.21 7.08 3.55
CA MET A 60 14.23 8.14 4.58
C MET A 60 13.03 8.04 5.52
N PRO A 61 13.20 8.36 6.82
CA PRO A 61 12.06 8.46 7.73
C PRO A 61 11.22 9.71 7.42
N ALA A 62 9.92 9.63 7.68
CA ALA A 62 9.06 10.81 7.70
C ALA A 62 9.54 11.77 8.79
N THR A 63 9.72 13.04 8.44
CA THR A 63 10.05 14.08 9.41
C THR A 63 8.83 14.43 10.26
N GLU A 64 9.05 14.99 11.45
CA GLU A 64 7.93 15.47 12.28
C GLU A 64 7.06 16.49 11.54
N ASP A 65 7.67 17.42 10.80
CA ASP A 65 6.94 18.39 9.97
C ASP A 65 6.04 17.72 8.94
N THR A 66 6.47 16.57 8.41
CA THR A 66 5.68 15.79 7.44
C THR A 66 4.56 15.03 8.13
N LEU A 67 4.83 14.44 9.30
CA LEU A 67 3.82 13.76 10.12
C LEU A 67 2.73 14.71 10.64
N LEU A 68 3.10 15.94 11.02
CA LEU A 68 2.20 16.99 11.52
C LEU A 68 1.16 17.46 10.49
N LYS A 69 1.34 17.14 9.21
CA LYS A 69 0.34 17.43 8.16
C LYS A 69 -0.91 16.57 8.29
N VAL A 70 -0.82 15.44 9.00
CA VAL A 70 -1.90 14.46 9.14
C VAL A 70 -2.26 14.24 10.60
N HIS A 71 -1.25 13.96 11.42
CA HIS A 71 -1.41 13.61 12.82
C HIS A 71 -1.18 14.82 13.71
N SER A 72 -1.89 14.88 14.83
CA SER A 72 -1.67 15.96 15.80
C SER A 72 -0.33 15.87 16.50
N GLN A 73 0.06 16.99 17.10
CA GLN A 73 1.24 17.06 17.95
C GLN A 73 1.12 16.11 19.16
N GLU A 74 -0.09 15.97 19.72
CA GLU A 74 -0.42 15.04 20.80
C GLU A 74 -0.16 13.59 20.39
N MET A 75 -0.61 13.22 19.19
CA MET A 75 -0.40 11.90 18.58
C MET A 75 1.09 11.58 18.40
N ILE A 76 1.87 12.49 17.80
CA ILE A 76 3.33 12.32 17.64
C ILE A 76 4.02 12.16 19.00
N ASN A 77 3.67 13.01 19.97
CA ASN A 77 4.23 12.94 21.31
C ASN A 77 3.83 11.66 22.06
N MET A 78 2.65 11.12 21.80
CA MET A 78 2.21 9.83 22.33
C MET A 78 3.10 8.70 21.81
N VAL A 79 3.30 8.61 20.48
CA VAL A 79 4.16 7.58 19.86
C VAL A 79 5.60 7.65 20.39
N LYS A 80 6.15 8.86 20.56
CA LYS A 80 7.49 9.06 21.17
C LYS A 80 7.64 8.49 22.58
N ARG A 81 6.55 8.44 23.35
CA ARG A 81 6.54 7.92 24.73
C ARG A 81 6.30 6.41 24.82
N MET A 82 5.87 5.76 23.74
CA MET A 82 5.44 4.34 23.75
C MET A 82 6.59 3.32 23.80
N GLY A 83 7.84 3.75 23.59
CA GLY A 83 9.00 2.87 23.75
C GLY A 83 10.24 3.37 23.02
N ARG A 84 11.41 2.88 23.40
CA ARG A 84 12.66 3.19 22.70
C ARG A 84 12.63 2.62 21.28
N GLY A 85 13.00 3.42 20.29
CA GLY A 85 13.10 3.01 18.88
C GLY A 85 11.75 2.90 18.14
N LEU A 86 10.62 2.90 18.84
CA LEU A 86 9.30 2.77 18.23
C LEU A 86 8.98 3.97 17.32
N PHE A 87 9.16 5.20 17.80
CA PHE A 87 8.94 6.40 16.98
C PHE A 87 9.84 6.40 15.73
N GLU A 88 11.09 5.96 15.87
CA GLU A 88 12.01 5.86 14.73
C GLU A 88 11.46 4.90 13.68
N GLY A 89 11.09 3.67 14.08
CA GLY A 89 10.58 2.69 13.12
C GLY A 89 9.21 3.01 12.55
N ALA A 90 8.34 3.64 13.33
CA ALA A 90 7.08 4.19 12.84
C ALA A 90 7.33 5.29 11.79
N SER A 91 8.30 6.17 12.04
CA SER A 91 8.68 7.23 11.09
C SER A 91 9.27 6.66 9.80
N TYR A 92 10.08 5.60 9.86
CA TYR A 92 10.54 4.89 8.65
C TYR A 92 9.38 4.20 7.90
N SER A 93 8.41 3.63 8.61
CA SER A 93 7.25 2.97 7.99
C SER A 93 6.34 3.95 7.26
N ALA A 94 6.15 5.17 7.77
CA ALA A 94 5.45 6.22 7.03
C ALA A 94 6.33 6.82 5.91
N GLY A 95 7.61 7.06 6.19
CA GLY A 95 8.54 7.71 5.27
C GLY A 95 8.77 6.93 3.98
N VAL A 96 8.78 5.60 4.06
CA VAL A 96 8.95 4.74 2.89
C VAL A 96 7.79 4.88 1.89
N THR A 97 6.55 5.01 2.37
CA THR A 97 5.37 5.26 1.53
C THR A 97 5.44 6.65 0.89
N VAL A 98 5.86 7.67 1.65
CA VAL A 98 6.08 9.04 1.13
C VAL A 98 7.13 9.04 0.02
N GLN A 99 8.24 8.32 0.21
CA GLN A 99 9.30 8.25 -0.78
C GLN A 99 8.83 7.55 -2.06
N ALA A 100 8.12 6.42 -1.95
CA ALA A 100 7.53 5.74 -3.10
C ALA A 100 6.58 6.64 -3.90
N ALA A 101 5.72 7.38 -3.19
CA ALA A 101 4.83 8.37 -3.78
C ALA A 101 5.57 9.49 -4.52
N LEU A 102 6.67 9.99 -3.96
CA LEU A 102 7.51 11.00 -4.61
C LEU A 102 8.25 10.46 -5.84
N GLU A 103 8.73 9.22 -5.81
CA GLU A 103 9.38 8.59 -6.96
C GLU A 103 8.41 8.36 -8.13
N ILE A 104 7.16 7.95 -7.84
CA ILE A 104 6.09 7.90 -8.83
C ILE A 104 5.76 9.30 -9.36
N TYR A 105 5.61 10.29 -8.49
CA TYR A 105 5.33 11.68 -8.88
C TYR A 105 6.40 12.25 -9.81
N ARG A 106 7.68 11.94 -9.56
CA ARG A 106 8.82 12.33 -10.40
C ARG A 106 8.87 11.58 -11.73
N GLY A 107 8.12 10.49 -11.87
CA GLY A 107 8.14 9.61 -13.04
C GLY A 107 9.35 8.69 -13.10
N ASN A 108 10.03 8.44 -11.96
CA ASN A 108 11.18 7.53 -11.89
C ASN A 108 10.75 6.06 -11.92
N ILE A 109 9.63 5.76 -11.28
CA ILE A 109 8.96 4.46 -11.26
C ILE A 109 7.47 4.64 -11.60
N ASP A 110 6.82 3.57 -12.03
CA ASP A 110 5.40 3.59 -12.40
C ASP A 110 4.52 3.09 -11.24
N ASN A 111 4.97 2.08 -10.51
CA ASN A 111 4.29 1.54 -9.32
C ASN A 111 5.30 1.09 -8.25
N ALA A 112 4.81 0.80 -7.04
CA ALA A 112 5.68 0.37 -5.94
C ALA A 112 5.04 -0.66 -5.02
N PHE A 113 5.84 -1.57 -4.50
CA PHE A 113 5.52 -2.35 -3.30
C PHE A 113 6.35 -1.83 -2.13
N VAL A 114 5.65 -1.41 -1.08
CA VAL A 114 6.21 -0.78 0.11
C VAL A 114 6.05 -1.71 1.29
N PHE A 115 7.18 -2.19 1.82
CA PHE A 115 7.18 -2.88 3.10
C PHE A 115 7.05 -1.88 4.23
N THR A 116 6.30 -2.24 5.27
CA THR A 116 6.21 -1.46 6.50
C THR A 116 6.66 -2.31 7.69
N GLY A 117 7.33 -1.65 8.65
CA GLY A 117 7.67 -2.26 9.94
C GLY A 117 6.51 -2.23 10.94
N PHE A 118 5.57 -1.29 10.74
CA PHE A 118 4.37 -1.06 11.51
C PHE A 118 3.20 -0.79 10.57
N GLY A 119 1.98 -1.12 10.98
CA GLY A 119 0.80 -0.92 10.15
C GLY A 119 0.46 0.56 9.93
N ASP A 120 -0.46 0.80 9.00
CA ASP A 120 -0.82 2.12 8.50
C ASP A 120 -2.26 2.49 8.93
N HIS A 121 -3.21 1.64 8.56
CA HIS A 121 -4.63 1.98 8.43
C HIS A 121 -5.44 2.22 9.72
N HIS A 122 -4.93 1.83 10.90
CA HIS A 122 -5.56 2.12 12.21
C HIS A 122 -5.07 3.43 12.85
N ALA A 123 -4.06 4.09 12.25
CA ALA A 123 -3.56 5.35 12.78
C ALA A 123 -4.45 6.52 12.32
N GLY A 124 -5.29 7.04 13.22
CA GLY A 124 -6.11 8.23 12.98
C GLY A 124 -5.35 9.54 13.21
N ARG A 125 -6.05 10.67 13.17
CA ARG A 125 -5.45 12.00 13.40
C ARG A 125 -4.87 12.14 14.81
N ASN A 126 -5.57 11.59 15.80
CA ASN A 126 -5.29 11.81 17.23
C ASN A 126 -5.12 10.52 18.04
N TYR A 127 -5.10 9.36 17.40
CA TYR A 127 -5.01 8.07 18.06
C TYR A 127 -4.26 7.06 17.20
N CYS A 128 -3.77 5.99 17.85
CA CYS A 128 -3.09 4.87 17.21
C CYS A 128 -3.50 3.56 17.87
N GLY A 129 -3.37 2.45 17.16
CA GLY A 129 -3.82 1.14 17.63
C GLY A 129 -3.47 0.03 16.64
N GLY A 130 -3.63 -1.23 17.04
CA GLY A 130 -3.44 -2.36 16.12
C GLY A 130 -2.05 -2.43 15.46
N MET A 131 -0.99 -2.04 16.19
CA MET A 131 0.37 -1.91 15.65
C MET A 131 0.54 -0.85 14.54
N CYS A 132 -0.44 0.03 14.34
CA CYS A 132 -0.36 1.17 13.45
C CYS A 132 -0.10 2.45 14.24
N TYR A 133 0.96 3.18 13.89
CA TYR A 133 1.41 4.36 14.63
C TYR A 133 1.36 5.65 13.81
N PHE A 134 1.60 5.59 12.51
CA PHE A 134 1.42 6.73 11.61
C PHE A 134 0.82 6.20 10.31
N ASN A 135 -0.04 7.00 9.69
CA ASN A 135 -0.73 6.62 8.47
C ASN A 135 0.11 7.07 7.26
N GLY A 136 0.94 6.18 6.73
CA GLY A 136 1.88 6.43 5.65
C GLY A 136 1.19 6.85 4.35
N ALA A 137 0.07 6.22 3.99
CA ALA A 137 -0.74 6.63 2.84
C ALA A 137 -1.22 8.08 2.99
N ALA A 138 -1.75 8.45 4.16
CA ALA A 138 -2.22 9.81 4.40
C ALA A 138 -1.09 10.84 4.36
N VAL A 139 0.07 10.51 4.93
CA VAL A 139 1.25 11.39 4.93
C VAL A 139 1.80 11.56 3.50
N ALA A 140 1.76 10.50 2.69
CA ALA A 140 2.10 10.57 1.27
C ALA A 140 1.13 11.46 0.48
N ILE A 141 -0.19 11.31 0.70
CA ILE A 141 -1.23 12.16 0.10
C ILE A 141 -1.02 13.63 0.45
N ALA A 142 -0.81 13.95 1.73
CA ALA A 142 -0.55 15.33 2.17
C ALA A 142 0.70 15.92 1.49
N THR A 143 1.74 15.12 1.31
CA THR A 143 2.98 15.52 0.62
C THR A 143 2.76 15.75 -0.88
N LEU A 144 1.97 14.90 -1.54
CA LEU A 144 1.67 15.02 -2.97
C LEU A 144 0.72 16.20 -3.28
N ARG A 145 -0.17 16.54 -2.35
CA ARG A 145 -1.03 17.73 -2.46
C ARG A 145 -0.25 19.04 -2.54
N GLU A 146 0.85 19.16 -1.80
CA GLU A 146 1.77 20.31 -1.91
C GLU A 146 2.44 20.40 -3.28
N LYS A 147 2.43 19.30 -4.04
CA LYS A 147 2.95 19.23 -5.41
C LYS A 147 1.87 19.36 -6.48
N GLY A 148 0.61 19.53 -6.08
CA GLY A 148 -0.51 19.79 -6.97
C GLY A 148 -1.30 18.55 -7.41
N MET A 149 -1.00 17.36 -6.89
CA MET A 149 -1.85 16.17 -7.11
C MET A 149 -2.99 16.18 -6.09
N THR A 150 -4.23 16.00 -6.53
CA THR A 150 -5.39 16.22 -5.66
C THR A 150 -6.26 14.99 -5.45
N ARG A 151 -6.43 14.12 -6.46
CA ARG A 151 -7.37 12.98 -6.37
C ARG A 151 -6.66 11.66 -6.10
N PHE A 152 -7.02 10.99 -5.00
CA PHE A 152 -6.43 9.73 -4.57
C PHE A 152 -7.48 8.68 -4.27
N ALA A 153 -7.21 7.41 -4.58
CA ALA A 153 -8.03 6.30 -4.10
C ALA A 153 -7.21 5.44 -3.14
N ILE A 154 -7.82 5.03 -2.04
CA ILE A 154 -7.29 4.07 -1.08
C ILE A 154 -8.21 2.85 -1.11
N VAL A 155 -7.69 1.71 -1.51
CA VAL A 155 -8.36 0.42 -1.40
C VAL A 155 -7.68 -0.38 -0.30
N ASP A 156 -8.47 -0.88 0.65
CA ASP A 156 -7.97 -1.63 1.79
C ASP A 156 -8.53 -3.05 1.76
N THR A 157 -7.63 -4.02 1.66
CA THR A 157 -7.96 -5.45 1.68
C THR A 157 -7.37 -6.16 2.90
N ASP A 158 -6.88 -5.42 3.89
CA ASP A 158 -6.64 -5.93 5.23
C ASP A 158 -7.96 -6.40 5.85
N SER A 159 -7.93 -7.47 6.64
CA SER A 159 -9.15 -8.01 7.24
C SER A 159 -9.81 -7.04 8.25
N HIS A 160 -9.05 -6.11 8.81
CA HIS A 160 -9.51 -5.21 9.86
C HIS A 160 -10.07 -3.92 9.27
N HIS A 161 -11.02 -3.32 10.00
CA HIS A 161 -11.56 -2.03 9.56
C HIS A 161 -10.50 -0.94 9.73
N ALA A 162 -10.24 -0.22 8.64
CA ALA A 162 -9.33 0.93 8.57
C ALA A 162 -9.91 2.20 9.20
N ASP A 163 -10.17 2.15 10.52
CA ASP A 163 -10.76 3.24 11.28
C ASP A 163 -9.91 4.52 11.23
N GLY A 164 -8.59 4.39 11.26
CA GLY A 164 -7.65 5.51 11.13
C GLY A 164 -7.76 6.23 9.79
N THR A 165 -7.73 5.47 8.69
CA THR A 165 -7.91 6.01 7.34
C THR A 165 -9.29 6.67 7.20
N ARG A 166 -10.34 6.06 7.76
CA ARG A 166 -11.71 6.60 7.78
C ARG A 166 -11.81 7.90 8.59
N ASP A 167 -11.16 7.99 9.75
CA ASP A 167 -11.08 9.21 10.57
C ASP A 167 -10.38 10.36 9.83
N ILE A 168 -9.31 10.05 9.10
CA ILE A 168 -8.55 11.05 8.36
C ILE A 168 -9.35 11.58 7.16
N PHE A 169 -9.94 10.69 6.34
CA PHE A 169 -10.46 11.04 5.01
C PHE A 169 -11.98 10.97 4.85
N GLY A 170 -12.76 10.58 5.86
CA GLY A 170 -14.21 10.37 5.71
C GLY A 170 -15.00 11.61 5.22
N GLN A 171 -14.47 12.82 5.39
CA GLN A 171 -15.06 14.08 4.88
C GLN A 171 -14.29 14.69 3.71
N ASP A 172 -13.21 14.05 3.26
CA ASP A 172 -12.36 14.53 2.19
C ASP A 172 -12.87 14.00 0.84
N ARG A 173 -13.44 14.90 0.03
CA ARG A 173 -14.03 14.53 -1.27
C ARG A 173 -13.00 14.30 -2.37
N GLU A 174 -11.72 14.59 -2.12
CA GLU A 174 -10.65 14.30 -3.06
C GLU A 174 -9.90 12.99 -2.71
N VAL A 175 -10.40 12.24 -1.72
CA VAL A 175 -9.93 10.89 -1.40
C VAL A 175 -11.11 9.91 -1.39
N LEU A 176 -11.05 8.90 -2.26
CA LEU A 176 -11.97 7.77 -2.24
C LEU A 176 -11.39 6.65 -1.36
N HIS A 177 -12.14 6.18 -0.37
CA HIS A 177 -11.74 5.08 0.50
C HIS A 177 -12.72 3.90 0.39
N ILE A 178 -12.19 2.73 0.02
CA ILE A 178 -12.92 1.47 -0.15
C ILE A 178 -12.28 0.43 0.77
N CYS A 179 -12.98 0.01 1.81
CA CYS A 179 -12.44 -0.90 2.84
C CYS A 179 -13.19 -2.23 2.83
N PHE A 180 -12.51 -3.36 2.60
CA PHE A 180 -13.10 -4.70 2.64
C PHE A 180 -12.91 -5.33 4.02
N CYS A 181 -13.83 -5.04 4.95
CA CYS A 181 -13.68 -5.39 6.37
C CYS A 181 -14.95 -6.04 6.94
N PHE A 182 -15.23 -5.89 8.24
CA PHE A 182 -16.42 -6.45 8.88
C PHE A 182 -17.66 -5.52 8.82
N GLN A 183 -17.49 -4.25 8.45
CA GLN A 183 -18.58 -3.28 8.37
C GLN A 183 -19.26 -3.29 6.99
N ASP A 184 -20.53 -2.88 6.97
CA ASP A 184 -21.33 -2.68 5.74
C ASP A 184 -21.90 -1.26 5.77
N TYR A 185 -21.15 -0.30 5.22
CA TYR A 185 -21.46 1.12 5.32
C TYR A 185 -21.02 1.88 4.08
N SER A 186 -21.81 2.83 3.60
CA SER A 186 -21.38 3.79 2.58
C SER A 186 -21.63 5.20 3.11
N ASP A 187 -20.59 6.04 3.07
CA ASP A 187 -20.81 7.46 3.32
C ASP A 187 -21.33 8.13 2.04
N GLY A 188 -22.07 9.23 2.20
CA GLY A 188 -22.59 10.00 1.07
C GLY A 188 -21.51 10.64 0.19
N ASN A 189 -20.22 10.42 0.49
CA ASN A 189 -19.07 10.86 -0.31
C ASN A 189 -18.48 9.72 -1.16
N ASN A 190 -19.25 8.64 -1.37
CA ASN A 190 -18.90 7.47 -2.18
C ASN A 190 -17.82 6.57 -1.57
N ASN A 191 -17.37 6.86 -0.35
CA ASN A 191 -16.57 5.89 0.37
C ASN A 191 -17.45 4.74 0.85
N VAL A 192 -16.86 3.56 0.98
CA VAL A 192 -17.58 2.35 1.35
C VAL A 192 -16.73 1.44 2.22
N ASP A 193 -17.39 0.81 3.18
CA ASP A 193 -16.92 -0.33 3.94
C ASP A 193 -17.79 -1.52 3.50
N VAL A 194 -17.15 -2.56 2.96
CA VAL A 194 -17.79 -3.71 2.34
C VAL A 194 -17.64 -4.91 3.25
N ALA A 195 -18.75 -5.47 3.73
CA ALA A 195 -18.70 -6.57 4.66
C ALA A 195 -18.19 -7.87 4.02
N ILE A 196 -17.14 -8.41 4.62
CA ILE A 196 -16.49 -9.68 4.32
C ILE A 196 -16.78 -10.67 5.47
N PRO A 197 -17.74 -11.60 5.27
CA PRO A 197 -18.06 -12.63 6.25
C PRO A 197 -16.91 -13.62 6.43
N CYS A 198 -16.84 -14.25 7.60
CA CYS A 198 -15.94 -15.37 7.84
C CYS A 198 -16.39 -16.60 7.02
N GLY A 199 -15.43 -17.34 6.46
CA GLY A 199 -15.69 -18.45 5.56
C GLY A 199 -16.09 -18.02 4.15
N ILE A 200 -15.76 -16.79 3.73
CA ILE A 200 -15.99 -16.36 2.36
C ILE A 200 -15.11 -17.18 1.41
N GLU A 201 -15.68 -17.64 0.31
CA GLU A 201 -14.93 -18.27 -0.77
C GLU A 201 -14.25 -17.21 -1.63
N ASP A 202 -13.06 -17.53 -2.16
CA ASP A 202 -12.23 -16.60 -2.93
C ASP A 202 -13.02 -15.88 -4.04
N GLU A 203 -13.81 -16.61 -4.85
CA GLU A 203 -14.56 -15.99 -5.95
C GLU A 203 -15.64 -15.02 -5.45
N ALA A 204 -16.25 -15.29 -4.29
CA ALA A 204 -17.23 -14.38 -3.71
C ALA A 204 -16.57 -13.08 -3.20
N LEU A 205 -15.35 -13.17 -2.65
CA LEU A 205 -14.57 -11.97 -2.33
C LEU A 205 -14.20 -11.20 -3.61
N LEU A 206 -13.67 -11.90 -4.61
CA LEU A 206 -13.25 -11.27 -5.87
C LEU A 206 -14.41 -10.60 -6.58
N GLN A 207 -15.61 -11.18 -6.54
CA GLN A 207 -16.82 -10.55 -7.06
C GLN A 207 -17.12 -9.23 -6.34
N LYS A 208 -17.09 -9.21 -4.99
CA LYS A 208 -17.25 -7.97 -4.21
C LYS A 208 -16.20 -6.93 -4.56
N VAL A 209 -14.93 -7.33 -4.74
CA VAL A 209 -13.86 -6.43 -5.16
C VAL A 209 -14.18 -5.83 -6.53
N ARG A 210 -14.57 -6.64 -7.53
CA ARG A 210 -14.92 -6.12 -8.87
C ARG A 210 -16.13 -5.18 -8.84
N GLU A 211 -17.15 -5.52 -8.06
CA GLU A 211 -18.40 -4.75 -7.97
C GLU A 211 -18.24 -3.42 -7.23
N GLU A 212 -17.39 -3.36 -6.21
CA GLU A 212 -17.24 -2.15 -5.39
C GLU A 212 -16.04 -1.30 -5.82
N PHE A 213 -14.89 -1.91 -6.10
CA PHE A 213 -13.67 -1.15 -6.40
C PHE A 213 -13.69 -0.55 -7.82
N VAL A 214 -13.89 -1.38 -8.85
CA VAL A 214 -13.73 -0.94 -10.25
C VAL A 214 -14.68 0.21 -10.64
N PRO A 215 -16.00 0.13 -10.42
CA PRO A 215 -16.91 1.20 -10.84
C PRO A 215 -16.73 2.49 -10.04
N ARG A 216 -16.42 2.40 -8.73
CA ARG A 216 -16.19 3.59 -7.89
C ARG A 216 -14.92 4.31 -8.33
N VAL A 217 -13.82 3.59 -8.55
CA VAL A 217 -12.55 4.16 -9.01
C VAL A 217 -12.68 4.72 -10.44
N ASN A 218 -13.39 4.02 -11.34
CA ASN A 218 -13.66 4.53 -12.69
C ASN A 218 -14.46 5.84 -12.69
N THR A 219 -15.41 5.98 -11.76
CA THR A 219 -16.18 7.22 -11.60
C THR A 219 -15.33 8.32 -10.97
N PHE A 220 -14.52 7.99 -9.97
CA PHE A 220 -13.72 8.94 -9.19
C PHE A 220 -12.49 9.46 -9.94
N ARG A 221 -11.90 8.67 -10.84
CA ARG A 221 -10.73 9.03 -11.68
C ARG A 221 -9.53 9.53 -10.85
N PRO A 222 -8.96 8.69 -9.97
CA PRO A 222 -7.81 9.08 -9.15
C PRO A 222 -6.56 9.29 -10.01
N GLU A 223 -5.63 10.07 -9.49
CA GLU A 223 -4.30 10.27 -10.07
C GLU A 223 -3.31 9.20 -9.57
N LEU A 224 -3.53 8.66 -8.37
CA LEU A 224 -2.72 7.62 -7.75
C LEU A 224 -3.63 6.74 -6.88
N ILE A 225 -3.39 5.43 -6.92
CA ILE A 225 -4.07 4.45 -6.06
C ILE A 225 -3.08 3.96 -4.99
N PHE A 226 -3.50 4.04 -3.73
CA PHE A 226 -2.87 3.33 -2.62
C PHE A 226 -3.68 2.06 -2.34
N TRP A 227 -2.99 0.94 -2.22
CA TRP A 227 -3.56 -0.33 -1.83
C TRP A 227 -2.98 -0.74 -0.49
N GLU A 228 -3.78 -0.63 0.57
CA GLU A 228 -3.47 -1.18 1.88
C GLU A 228 -3.64 -2.70 1.79
N PHE A 229 -2.52 -3.38 1.60
CA PHE A 229 -2.46 -4.81 1.34
C PHE A 229 -2.16 -5.56 2.65
N GLY A 230 -3.20 -6.11 3.26
CA GLY A 230 -3.08 -7.14 4.30
C GLY A 230 -3.28 -8.55 3.71
N TYR A 231 -2.47 -9.50 4.15
CA TYR A 231 -2.70 -10.93 3.85
C TYR A 231 -3.26 -11.70 5.06
N ASP A 232 -3.70 -10.99 6.09
CA ASP A 232 -4.24 -11.56 7.34
C ASP A 232 -5.65 -12.16 7.22
N ALA A 233 -6.37 -11.88 6.14
CA ALA A 233 -7.63 -12.57 5.82
C ALA A 233 -7.42 -14.03 5.32
N THR A 234 -6.17 -14.45 5.13
CA THR A 234 -5.81 -15.81 4.65
C THR A 234 -6.06 -16.87 5.71
N ARG A 235 -6.39 -18.09 5.28
CA ARG A 235 -6.53 -19.28 6.15
C ARG A 235 -5.33 -19.43 7.11
N GLY A 236 -5.63 -19.44 8.41
CA GLY A 236 -4.65 -19.61 9.49
C GLY A 236 -3.94 -18.34 9.97
N GLU A 237 -4.30 -17.17 9.46
CA GLU A 237 -3.86 -15.87 10.00
C GLU A 237 -4.76 -15.37 11.14
N TYR A 238 -4.35 -14.29 11.80
CA TYR A 238 -5.11 -13.72 12.93
C TYR A 238 -6.42 -13.02 12.50
N GLY A 239 -6.53 -12.62 11.23
CA GLY A 239 -7.73 -12.03 10.64
C GLY A 239 -8.50 -13.01 9.74
N ASP A 240 -8.26 -14.32 9.86
CA ASP A 240 -8.73 -15.32 8.89
C ASP A 240 -10.21 -15.16 8.50
N LYS A 241 -10.43 -14.97 7.19
CA LYS A 241 -11.77 -14.92 6.56
C LYS A 241 -12.06 -16.14 5.70
N GLY A 242 -11.11 -17.06 5.53
CA GLY A 242 -11.23 -18.25 4.69
C GLY A 242 -10.52 -18.13 3.34
N LEU A 243 -9.76 -17.06 3.09
CA LEU A 243 -9.12 -16.85 1.78
C LEU A 243 -7.96 -17.81 1.56
N THR A 244 -7.82 -18.29 0.33
CA THR A 244 -6.58 -18.95 -0.07
C THR A 244 -5.48 -17.91 -0.33
N ARG A 245 -4.22 -18.34 -0.24
CA ARG A 245 -3.07 -17.49 -0.56
C ARG A 245 -3.05 -16.99 -2.02
N ASP A 246 -3.70 -17.72 -2.94
CA ASP A 246 -3.72 -17.37 -4.37
C ASP A 246 -4.80 -16.32 -4.68
N CYS A 247 -5.79 -16.14 -3.80
CA CYS A 247 -6.80 -15.07 -3.91
C CYS A 247 -6.16 -13.67 -4.03
N HIS A 248 -5.09 -13.42 -3.27
CA HIS A 248 -4.34 -12.16 -3.30
C HIS A 248 -3.74 -11.83 -4.67
N LEU A 249 -3.42 -12.84 -5.47
CA LEU A 249 -2.91 -12.66 -6.83
C LEU A 249 -4.02 -12.22 -7.78
N GLU A 250 -5.24 -12.74 -7.61
CA GLU A 250 -6.41 -12.28 -8.37
C GLU A 250 -6.82 -10.85 -7.98
N ILE A 251 -6.77 -10.51 -6.68
CA ILE A 251 -6.96 -9.13 -6.20
C ILE A 251 -5.93 -8.20 -6.86
N THR A 252 -4.66 -8.61 -6.88
CA THR A 252 -3.58 -7.85 -7.52
C THR A 252 -3.88 -7.58 -9.01
N ARG A 253 -4.36 -8.59 -9.76
CA ARG A 253 -4.74 -8.41 -11.17
C ARG A 253 -5.86 -7.38 -11.35
N ILE A 254 -6.88 -7.40 -10.49
CA ILE A 254 -8.00 -6.44 -10.55
C ILE A 254 -7.50 -5.02 -10.25
N ILE A 255 -6.73 -4.84 -9.16
CA ILE A 255 -6.24 -3.52 -8.75
C ILE A 255 -5.24 -2.95 -9.76
N LYS A 256 -4.26 -3.76 -10.19
CA LYS A 256 -3.25 -3.34 -11.18
C LYS A 256 -3.89 -2.94 -12.50
N SER A 257 -4.76 -3.78 -13.08
CA SER A 257 -5.41 -3.47 -14.37
C SER A 257 -6.26 -2.20 -14.31
N THR A 258 -6.93 -1.97 -13.16
CA THR A 258 -7.66 -0.73 -12.91
C THR A 258 -6.72 0.49 -12.85
N ALA A 259 -5.58 0.36 -12.16
CA ALA A 259 -4.57 1.42 -12.10
C ALA A 259 -3.96 1.72 -13.49
N ASP A 260 -3.65 0.69 -14.27
CA ASP A 260 -3.14 0.82 -15.63
C ASP A 260 -4.11 1.60 -16.52
N ALA A 261 -5.41 1.27 -16.43
CA ALA A 261 -6.45 1.89 -17.25
C ALA A 261 -6.76 3.35 -16.85
N LEU A 262 -6.67 3.69 -15.56
CA LEU A 262 -7.24 4.94 -15.04
C LEU A 262 -6.20 5.96 -14.57
N CYS A 263 -5.05 5.51 -14.08
CA CYS A 263 -4.01 6.38 -13.52
C CYS A 263 -2.61 6.06 -14.07
N HIS A 264 -2.53 5.50 -15.29
CA HIS A 264 -1.29 5.17 -16.00
C HIS A 264 -0.40 4.14 -15.29
N GLY A 265 -1.00 3.30 -14.43
CA GLY A 265 -0.31 2.30 -13.64
C GLY A 265 0.24 2.83 -12.32
N ARG A 266 -0.08 4.08 -11.93
CA ARG A 266 0.32 4.69 -10.65
C ARG A 266 -0.39 3.99 -9.50
N LEU A 267 0.32 3.05 -8.88
CA LEU A 267 -0.16 2.19 -7.79
C LEU A 267 0.94 2.02 -6.73
N ILE A 268 0.58 2.15 -5.46
CA ILE A 268 1.45 1.79 -4.33
C ILE A 268 0.73 0.73 -3.50
N ALA A 269 1.27 -0.50 -3.48
CA ALA A 269 0.85 -1.52 -2.54
C ALA A 269 1.64 -1.37 -1.24
N ILE A 270 0.95 -1.08 -0.14
CA ILE A 270 1.52 -0.88 1.19
C ILE A 270 1.25 -2.15 1.99
N LEU A 271 2.30 -2.80 2.48
CA LEU A 271 2.13 -3.96 3.34
C LEU A 271 1.48 -3.52 4.67
N CYS A 272 0.28 -4.02 4.96
CA CYS A 272 -0.44 -3.80 6.21
C CYS A 272 -0.39 -5.07 7.07
N GLY A 273 -1.50 -5.79 7.22
CA GLY A 273 -1.62 -6.97 8.06
C GLY A 273 -1.02 -8.25 7.50
N GLY A 274 -0.96 -9.25 8.36
CA GLY A 274 -0.39 -10.58 8.13
C GLY A 274 0.86 -10.81 8.99
N SER A 275 1.03 -12.03 9.49
CA SER A 275 2.08 -12.37 10.47
C SER A 275 2.94 -13.56 10.04
N SER A 276 2.37 -14.47 9.25
CA SER A 276 3.02 -15.67 8.75
C SER A 276 4.10 -15.33 7.73
N ARG A 277 5.34 -15.67 8.07
CA ARG A 277 6.50 -15.60 7.18
C ARG A 277 6.34 -16.49 5.94
N TYR A 278 5.72 -17.66 6.12
CA TYR A 278 5.47 -18.61 5.02
C TYR A 278 4.50 -18.03 3.99
N LEU A 279 3.43 -17.36 4.44
CA LEU A 279 2.51 -16.68 3.53
C LEU A 279 3.16 -15.46 2.91
N ALA A 280 3.87 -14.62 3.68
CA ALA A 280 4.58 -13.46 3.16
C ALA A 280 5.54 -13.82 2.02
N THR A 281 6.40 -14.83 2.23
CA THR A 281 7.39 -15.29 1.24
C THR A 281 6.76 -15.98 0.03
N TYR A 282 5.52 -16.47 0.13
CA TYR A 282 4.78 -16.99 -1.02
C TYR A 282 4.07 -15.89 -1.82
N ILE A 283 3.37 -14.98 -1.13
CA ILE A 283 2.45 -14.02 -1.73
C ILE A 283 3.18 -12.79 -2.26
N ILE A 284 4.00 -12.14 -1.44
CA ILE A 284 4.61 -10.83 -1.76
C ILE A 284 5.47 -10.88 -3.03
N PRO A 285 6.38 -11.87 -3.24
CA PRO A 285 7.16 -11.92 -4.47
C PRO A 285 6.30 -12.05 -5.73
N LYS A 286 5.16 -12.75 -5.66
CA LYS A 286 4.24 -12.93 -6.79
C LYS A 286 3.45 -11.65 -7.08
N ILE A 287 3.02 -10.94 -6.05
CA ILE A 287 2.40 -9.60 -6.22
C ILE A 287 3.38 -8.66 -6.92
N ILE A 288 4.63 -8.60 -6.44
CA ILE A 288 5.67 -7.75 -7.03
C ILE A 288 5.94 -8.16 -8.48
N THR A 289 6.02 -9.46 -8.77
CA THR A 289 6.19 -10.00 -10.13
C THR A 289 5.09 -9.49 -11.07
N GLN A 290 3.82 -9.56 -10.63
CA GLN A 290 2.69 -9.06 -11.41
C GLN A 290 2.71 -7.54 -11.58
N MET A 291 3.06 -6.78 -10.53
CA MET A 291 3.17 -5.32 -10.58
C MET A 291 4.28 -4.87 -11.54
N ALA A 292 5.37 -5.63 -11.61
CA ALA A 292 6.52 -5.39 -12.47
C ALA A 292 6.41 -6.03 -13.88
N GLU A 293 5.33 -6.76 -14.17
CA GLU A 293 5.09 -7.43 -15.47
C GLU A 293 6.24 -8.37 -15.86
N LEU A 294 6.67 -9.19 -14.90
CA LEU A 294 7.79 -10.11 -15.03
C LEU A 294 7.39 -11.54 -15.40
N ASP A 295 6.09 -11.82 -15.39
CA ASP A 295 5.41 -13.05 -15.77
C ASP A 295 5.21 -13.22 -17.30
#